data_AF-A0A662JDN2-F1
#
_entry.id   AF-A0A662JDN2-F1
#
_cell.length_a   1.000
_cell.length_b   1.000
_cell.length_c   1.000
_cell.angle_alpha   90.00
_cell.angle_beta   90.00
_cell.angle_gamma   90.00
#
_symmetry.space_group_name_H-M   'P 1'
#
loop_
_entity.id
_entity.type
_entity.pdbx_description
1 polymer ?
#
loop_
_entity_poly.entity_id
_entity_poly.type
_entity_poly.pdbx_seq_one_letter_code
_entity_poly.pdbx_strand_id
1 'polypeptide(L)'
;MKACKLSSLAIGLTYASFAALTLFNWLATTLPLGLKAIAKLAWLTIPGDLGLSVSLLTVALLFLSSAYFDPGTVKGAASMLVGCIVGVAVLAMQLLVVAAGVADAALTCLAGEAAEYALSEGLLRPDVLLGLGPLALTPYSWRRAKSLVEAPQGSIATY
;
A
#
# COMPACT_ATOMS: atom_id res chain seq x y z
N MET A 1 -6.40 -0.62 -22.38
CA MET A 1 -7.33 0.00 -21.40
C MET A 1 -7.98 -1.03 -20.48
N LYS A 2 -8.67 -2.08 -20.98
CA LYS A 2 -9.30 -3.12 -20.14
C LYS A 2 -8.35 -3.77 -19.13
N ALA A 3 -7.11 -4.07 -19.55
CA ALA A 3 -6.08 -4.64 -18.68
C ALA A 3 -5.72 -3.72 -17.49
N CYS A 4 -5.49 -2.41 -17.72
CA CYS A 4 -5.17 -1.47 -16.63
C CYS A 4 -6.33 -1.32 -15.63
N LYS A 5 -7.57 -1.31 -16.12
CA LYS A 5 -8.75 -1.26 -15.26
C LYS A 5 -8.82 -2.50 -14.37
N LEU A 6 -8.58 -3.69 -14.95
CA LEU A 6 -8.54 -4.94 -14.21
C LEU A 6 -7.39 -4.97 -13.18
N SER A 7 -6.20 -4.52 -13.55
CA SER A 7 -5.06 -4.42 -12.64
C SER A 7 -5.33 -3.45 -11.49
N SER A 8 -5.90 -2.28 -11.77
CA SER A 8 -6.29 -1.31 -10.75
C SER A 8 -7.33 -1.88 -9.79
N LEU A 9 -8.33 -2.59 -10.31
CA LEU A 9 -9.34 -3.27 -9.49
C LEU A 9 -8.71 -4.35 -8.59
N ALA A 10 -7.87 -5.20 -9.17
CA ALA A 10 -7.21 -6.29 -8.45
C ALA A 10 -6.35 -5.73 -7.30
N ILE A 11 -5.51 -4.73 -7.59
CA ILE A 11 -4.67 -4.08 -6.58
C ILE A 11 -5.53 -3.43 -5.50
N GLY A 12 -6.58 -2.70 -5.89
CA GLY A 12 -7.50 -2.05 -4.95
C GLY A 12 -8.14 -3.06 -3.99
N LEU A 13 -8.63 -4.18 -4.50
CA LEU A 13 -9.21 -5.25 -3.68
C LEU A 13 -8.18 -5.90 -2.75
N THR A 14 -6.97 -6.18 -3.24
CA THR A 14 -5.91 -6.75 -2.40
C THR A 14 -5.55 -5.81 -1.24
N TYR A 15 -5.37 -4.51 -1.52
CA TYR A 15 -5.14 -3.51 -0.47
C TYR A 15 -6.30 -3.43 0.52
N ALA A 16 -7.56 -3.48 0.05
CA ALA A 16 -8.74 -3.47 0.91
C ALA A 16 -8.78 -4.70 1.85
N SER A 17 -8.45 -5.88 1.33
CA SER A 17 -8.39 -7.10 2.14
C SER A 17 -7.35 -6.99 3.26
N PHE A 18 -6.14 -6.50 2.96
CA PHE A 18 -5.11 -6.32 3.99
C PHE A 18 -5.41 -5.18 4.95
N ALA A 19 -6.08 -4.12 4.50
CA ALA A 19 -6.59 -3.06 5.38
C ALA A 19 -7.60 -3.63 6.40
N ALA A 20 -8.52 -4.49 5.95
CA ALA A 20 -9.49 -5.13 6.83
C ALA A 20 -8.83 -6.10 7.83
N LEU A 21 -7.85 -6.89 7.38
CA LEU A 21 -7.11 -7.83 8.25
C LEU A 21 -6.28 -7.10 9.32
N THR A 22 -5.58 -6.02 8.94
CA THR A 22 -4.81 -5.20 9.89
C THR A 22 -5.74 -4.48 10.89
N LEU A 23 -6.90 -3.99 10.43
CA LEU A 23 -7.92 -3.42 11.31
C LEU A 23 -8.47 -4.44 12.30
N PHE A 24 -8.79 -5.64 11.80
CA PHE A 24 -9.28 -6.74 12.63
C PHE A 24 -8.26 -7.11 13.71
N ASN A 25 -6.98 -7.23 13.35
CA ASN A 25 -5.92 -7.51 14.32
C ASN A 25 -5.80 -6.40 15.35
N TRP A 26 -5.84 -5.14 14.92
CA TRP A 26 -5.81 -4.00 15.84
C TRP A 26 -7.01 -4.00 16.80
N LEU A 27 -8.22 -4.30 16.31
CA LEU A 27 -9.43 -4.42 17.15
C LEU A 27 -9.30 -5.57 18.16
N ALA A 28 -8.81 -6.72 17.72
CA ALA A 28 -8.64 -7.90 18.55
C ALA A 28 -7.60 -7.70 19.67
N THR A 29 -6.55 -6.90 19.42
CA THR A 29 -5.52 -6.60 20.43
C THR A 29 -5.89 -5.43 21.34
N THR A 30 -6.67 -4.47 20.84
CA THR A 30 -6.95 -3.21 21.57
C THR A 30 -8.22 -3.31 22.41
N LEU A 31 -9.24 -4.03 21.93
CA LEU A 31 -10.52 -4.15 22.63
C LEU A 31 -10.61 -5.50 23.36
N PRO A 32 -11.17 -5.54 24.59
CA PRO A 32 -11.35 -6.77 25.35
C PRO A 32 -12.54 -7.60 24.82
N LEU A 33 -12.52 -7.92 23.53
CA LEU A 33 -13.59 -8.63 22.82
C LEU A 33 -13.43 -10.16 22.87
N GLY A 34 -12.34 -10.67 23.46
CA GLY A 34 -12.02 -12.10 23.45
C GLY A 34 -11.63 -12.65 22.07
N LEU A 35 -11.36 -11.77 21.10
CA LEU A 35 -10.94 -12.13 19.75
C LEU A 35 -9.45 -12.49 19.73
N LYS A 36 -9.07 -13.47 18.91
CA LYS A 36 -7.66 -13.82 18.67
C LYS A 36 -7.16 -13.15 17.39
N ALA A 37 -6.08 -12.39 17.51
CA ALA A 37 -5.42 -11.76 16.37
C ALA A 37 -4.81 -12.81 15.42
N ILE A 38 -4.86 -12.53 14.12
CA ILE A 38 -4.29 -13.37 13.07
C ILE A 38 -2.84 -12.90 12.86
N ALA A 39 -1.91 -13.42 13.67
CA ALA A 39 -0.52 -12.96 13.62
C ALA A 39 0.19 -13.26 12.28
N LYS A 40 -0.10 -14.41 11.67
CA LYS A 40 0.48 -14.85 10.39
C LYS A 40 -0.58 -15.40 9.46
N LEU A 41 -0.51 -15.01 8.19
CA LEU A 41 -1.27 -15.59 7.08
C LEU A 41 -0.29 -16.26 6.12
N ALA A 42 -0.22 -17.59 6.18
CA ALA A 42 0.85 -18.39 5.58
C ALA A 42 2.23 -17.92 6.06
N TRP A 43 2.98 -17.21 5.24
CA TRP A 43 4.32 -16.68 5.53
C TRP A 43 4.32 -15.16 5.78
N LEU A 44 3.16 -14.51 5.63
CA LEU A 44 3.00 -13.06 5.80
C LEU A 44 2.66 -12.72 7.24
N THR A 45 3.40 -11.79 7.84
CA THR A 45 3.10 -11.27 9.17
C THR A 45 2.07 -10.15 9.04
N ILE A 46 0.90 -10.31 9.66
CA ILE A 46 -0.16 -9.29 9.62
C ILE A 46 -0.11 -8.47 10.92
N PRO A 47 0.38 -7.22 10.89
CA PRO A 47 0.46 -6.38 12.07
C PRO A 47 -0.93 -5.90 12.52
N GLY A 48 -1.13 -5.73 13.83
CA GLY A 48 -2.30 -5.05 14.40
C GLY A 48 -2.07 -3.55 14.52
N ASP A 49 -1.97 -2.85 13.39
CA ASP A 49 -1.64 -1.41 13.33
C ASP A 49 -2.76 -0.62 12.63
N LEU A 50 -3.39 0.31 13.37
CA LEU A 50 -4.47 1.15 12.87
C LEU A 50 -3.98 2.13 11.79
N GLY A 51 -2.81 2.73 11.96
CA GLY A 51 -2.25 3.68 11.00
C GLY A 51 -1.94 3.01 9.66
N LEU A 52 -1.40 1.80 9.71
CA LEU A 52 -1.20 0.99 8.52
C LEU A 52 -2.54 0.61 7.87
N SER A 53 -3.53 0.18 8.66
CA SER A 53 -4.86 -0.16 8.12
C SER A 53 -5.49 1.00 7.36
N VAL A 54 -5.48 2.21 7.93
CA VAL A 54 -6.01 3.42 7.28
C VAL A 54 -5.22 3.77 6.00
N SER A 55 -3.90 3.61 6.05
CA SER A 55 -3.03 3.86 4.89
C SER A 55 -3.33 2.89 3.74
N LEU A 56 -3.43 1.59 4.05
CA LEU A 56 -3.79 0.55 3.07
C LEU A 56 -5.20 0.77 2.51
N LEU A 57 -6.16 1.17 3.34
CA LEU A 57 -7.52 1.48 2.89
C LEU A 57 -7.53 2.68 1.95
N THR A 58 -6.72 3.71 2.23
CA THR A 58 -6.61 4.89 1.37
C THR A 58 -6.07 4.51 -0.01
N VAL A 59 -5.01 3.70 -0.06
CA VAL A 59 -4.47 3.19 -1.33
C VAL A 59 -5.50 2.31 -2.06
N ALA A 60 -6.24 1.47 -1.33
CA ALA A 60 -7.32 0.66 -1.89
C ALA A 60 -8.37 1.52 -2.58
N LEU A 61 -8.88 2.56 -1.90
CA LEU A 61 -9.91 3.44 -2.43
C LEU A 61 -9.43 4.22 -3.67
N LEU A 62 -8.16 4.62 -3.71
CA LEU A 62 -7.57 5.30 -4.88
C LEU A 62 -7.51 4.38 -6.10
N PHE A 63 -7.08 3.13 -5.94
CA PHE A 63 -7.04 2.15 -7.02
C PHE A 63 -8.45 1.68 -7.45
N LEU A 64 -9.39 1.54 -6.52
CA LEU A 64 -10.80 1.26 -6.83
C LEU A 64 -11.46 2.44 -7.57
N SER A 65 -11.16 3.68 -7.16
CA SER A 65 -11.64 4.89 -7.84
C SER A 65 -11.10 4.99 -9.27
N SER A 66 -9.82 4.66 -9.48
CA SER A 66 -9.23 4.56 -10.82
C SER A 66 -9.95 3.53 -11.69
N ALA A 67 -10.28 2.36 -11.13
CA ALA A 67 -11.03 1.34 -11.84
C ALA A 67 -12.48 1.79 -12.17
N TYR A 68 -13.11 2.52 -11.26
CA TYR A 68 -14.47 3.05 -11.42
C TYR A 68 -14.55 4.13 -12.51
N PHE A 69 -13.69 5.16 -12.45
CA PHE A 69 -13.68 6.29 -13.39
C PHE A 69 -12.96 6.02 -14.72
N ASP A 70 -12.44 4.80 -14.90
CA ASP A 70 -11.58 4.37 -16.00
C ASP A 70 -10.20 5.05 -16.04
N PRO A 71 -9.09 4.29 -16.10
CA PRO A 71 -7.73 4.85 -16.17
C PRO A 71 -7.44 5.70 -17.42
N GLY A 72 -8.34 5.68 -18.41
CA GLY A 72 -8.28 6.53 -19.59
C GLY A 72 -8.76 7.96 -19.35
N THR A 73 -9.50 8.25 -18.28
CA THR A 73 -9.97 9.60 -17.95
C THR A 73 -8.98 10.32 -17.05
N VAL A 74 -9.05 11.67 -17.02
CA VAL A 74 -8.21 12.48 -16.12
C VAL A 74 -8.39 12.07 -14.67
N LYS A 75 -9.64 11.85 -14.23
CA LYS A 75 -9.95 11.42 -12.85
C LYS A 75 -9.39 10.04 -12.53
N GLY A 76 -9.54 9.08 -13.44
CA GLY A 76 -9.01 7.73 -13.24
C GLY A 76 -7.48 7.68 -13.26
N ALA A 77 -6.84 8.38 -14.18
CA ALA A 77 -5.39 8.48 -14.24
C ALA A 77 -4.79 9.20 -13.01
N ALA A 78 -5.44 10.28 -12.55
CA ALA A 78 -5.00 11.00 -11.35
C ALA A 78 -5.12 10.14 -10.09
N SER A 79 -6.26 9.46 -9.90
CA SER A 79 -6.44 8.54 -8.76
C SER A 79 -5.46 7.37 -8.79
N MET A 80 -5.16 6.82 -9.97
CA MET A 80 -4.12 5.79 -10.12
C MET A 80 -2.73 6.32 -9.74
N LEU A 81 -2.37 7.52 -10.19
CA LEU A 81 -1.08 8.14 -9.89
C LEU A 81 -0.93 8.43 -8.39
N VAL A 82 -1.94 9.04 -7.77
CA VAL A 82 -1.93 9.31 -6.33
C VAL A 82 -1.89 8.01 -5.53
N GLY A 83 -2.64 6.98 -5.95
CA GLY A 83 -2.56 5.63 -5.37
C GLY A 83 -1.15 5.04 -5.45
N CYS A 84 -0.45 5.25 -6.56
CA CYS A 84 0.94 4.83 -6.70
C CYS A 84 1.86 5.58 -5.74
N ILE A 85 1.75 6.90 -5.67
CA ILE A 85 2.58 7.75 -4.79
C ILE A 85 2.38 7.36 -3.33
N VAL A 86 1.14 7.23 -2.87
CA VAL A 86 0.83 6.85 -1.48
C VAL A 86 1.32 5.43 -1.20
N GLY A 87 1.10 4.47 -2.10
CA GLY A 87 1.59 3.10 -1.93
C GLY A 87 3.12 3.01 -1.83
N VAL A 88 3.85 3.78 -2.66
CA VAL A 88 5.32 3.87 -2.60
C VAL A 88 5.78 4.57 -1.33
N ALA A 89 5.05 5.60 -0.86
CA ALA A 89 5.36 6.26 0.40
C ALA A 89 5.21 5.30 1.59
N VAL A 90 4.16 4.48 1.63
CA VAL A 90 3.97 3.45 2.65
C VAL A 90 5.11 2.43 2.63
N LEU A 91 5.52 1.96 1.44
CA LEU A 91 6.69 1.09 1.28
C LEU A 91 7.97 1.74 1.85
N ALA A 92 8.24 2.99 1.47
CA ALA A 92 9.43 3.71 1.91
C ALA A 92 9.45 3.88 3.44
N MET A 93 8.29 4.21 4.03
CA MET A 93 8.15 4.29 5.49
C MET A 93 8.46 2.96 6.16
N GLN A 94 7.95 1.84 5.63
CA GLN A 94 8.25 0.53 6.22
C GLN A 94 9.74 0.16 6.12
N LEU A 95 10.39 0.49 5.00
CA LEU A 95 11.83 0.26 4.86
C LEU A 95 12.64 1.10 5.87
N LEU A 96 12.22 2.35 6.14
CA LEU A 96 12.82 3.17 7.18
C LEU A 96 12.59 2.60 8.58
N VAL A 97 11.40 2.04 8.86
CA VAL A 97 11.12 1.36 10.14
C VAL A 97 12.02 0.13 10.31
N VAL A 98 12.22 -0.66 9.25
CA VAL A 98 13.13 -1.81 9.29
C VAL A 98 14.58 -1.36 9.50
N ALA A 99 15.03 -0.31 8.80
CA ALA A 99 16.36 0.24 8.98
C ALA A 99 16.58 0.78 10.40
N ALA A 100 15.58 1.45 10.98
CA ALA A 100 15.60 1.92 12.35
C ALA A 100 15.68 0.74 13.35
N GLY A 101 14.92 -0.32 13.13
CA GLY A 101 14.97 -1.53 13.98
C GLY A 101 16.33 -2.24 13.92
N VAL A 102 16.97 -2.28 12.75
CA VAL A 102 18.34 -2.81 12.61
C VAL A 102 19.36 -1.94 13.35
N ALA A 103 19.23 -0.61 13.25
CA ALA A 103 20.12 0.32 13.94
C ALA A 103 19.95 0.20 15.47
N ASP A 104 18.72 0.09 15.95
CA ASP A 104 18.41 -0.10 17.37
C ASP A 104 19.02 -1.41 17.90
N ALA A 105 18.82 -2.52 17.18
CA ALA A 105 19.43 -3.81 17.54
C ALA A 105 20.97 -3.76 17.55
N ALA A 106 21.57 -3.03 16.60
CA ALA A 106 23.02 -2.85 16.56
C ALA A 106 23.53 -2.05 17.77
N LEU A 107 22.83 -1.00 18.19
CA LEU A 107 23.17 -0.22 19.38
C LEU A 107 23.06 -1.07 20.65
N THR A 108 22.00 -1.87 20.78
CA THR A 108 21.76 -2.75 21.93
C THR A 108 22.83 -3.84 22.03
N CYS A 109 23.25 -4.43 20.90
CA CYS A 109 24.40 -5.34 20.86
C CYS A 109 25.71 -4.68 21.29
N LEU A 110 25.96 -3.42 20.88
CA LEU A 110 27.14 -2.66 21.29
C LEU A 110 27.12 -2.31 22.79
N ALA A 111 25.93 -2.17 23.38
CA ALA A 111 25.74 -1.97 24.82
C ALA A 111 25.94 -3.25 25.65
N GLY A 112 26.16 -4.40 24.99
CA GLY A 112 26.38 -5.70 25.65
C GLY A 112 25.09 -6.44 26.00
N GLU A 113 23.94 -5.99 25.51
CA GLU A 113 22.65 -6.66 25.67
C GLU A 113 22.35 -7.57 24.47
N ALA A 114 21.58 -8.64 24.70
CA ALA A 114 21.15 -9.53 23.64
C ALA A 114 20.04 -8.86 22.82
N ALA A 115 20.34 -8.45 21.58
CA ALA A 115 19.35 -7.90 20.67
C ALA A 115 18.82 -8.99 19.72
N GLU A 116 17.54 -9.33 19.86
CA GLU A 116 16.82 -10.08 18.83
C GLU A 116 15.95 -9.13 18.02
N TYR A 117 16.37 -8.83 16.78
CA TYR A 117 15.52 -8.17 15.80
C TYR A 117 15.23 -9.11 14.63
N ALA A 118 13.97 -9.51 14.50
CA ALA A 118 13.51 -10.40 13.44
C ALA A 118 13.31 -9.64 12.12
N LEU A 119 14.41 -9.43 11.39
CA LEU A 119 14.42 -8.75 10.08
C LEU A 119 13.42 -9.35 9.09
N SER A 120 13.26 -10.67 9.12
CA SER A 120 12.32 -11.42 8.27
C SER A 120 10.87 -11.02 8.55
N GLU A 121 10.49 -10.77 9.79
CA GLU A 121 9.14 -10.34 10.14
C GLU A 121 8.86 -8.91 9.71
N GLY A 122 9.88 -8.03 9.68
CA GLY A 122 9.76 -6.67 9.17
C GLY A 122 9.64 -6.57 7.65
N LEU A 123 10.29 -7.49 6.91
CA LEU A 123 10.26 -7.55 5.44
C LEU A 123 9.04 -8.30 4.90
N LEU A 124 8.57 -9.34 5.60
CA LEU A 124 7.41 -10.15 5.20
C LEU A 124 6.09 -9.54 5.70
N ARG A 125 5.95 -8.22 5.56
CA ARG A 125 4.73 -7.47 5.88
C ARG A 125 3.96 -7.07 4.62
N PRO A 126 2.62 -6.95 4.72
CA PRO A 126 1.76 -6.54 3.61
C PRO A 126 2.22 -5.25 2.94
N ASP A 127 2.64 -4.25 3.71
CA ASP A 127 3.11 -2.95 3.25
C ASP A 127 4.34 -3.02 2.33
N VAL A 128 5.28 -3.93 2.60
CA VAL A 128 6.46 -4.12 1.75
C VAL A 128 6.05 -4.76 0.42
N LEU A 129 5.31 -5.87 0.49
CA LEU A 129 4.96 -6.64 -0.71
C LEU A 129 3.96 -5.91 -1.60
N LEU A 130 2.91 -5.35 -0.99
CA LEU A 130 1.90 -4.59 -1.71
C LEU A 130 2.49 -3.32 -2.29
N GLY A 131 3.52 -2.74 -1.67
CA GLY A 131 4.25 -1.57 -2.15
C GLY A 131 5.01 -1.79 -3.47
N LEU A 132 5.40 -3.04 -3.77
CA LEU A 132 6.09 -3.38 -5.02
C LEU A 132 5.21 -3.17 -6.27
N GLY A 133 3.89 -3.39 -6.15
CA GLY A 133 2.92 -3.17 -7.22
C GLY A 133 2.86 -1.70 -7.68
N PRO A 134 2.53 -0.75 -6.77
CA PRO A 134 2.65 0.70 -6.98
C PRO A 134 4.00 1.12 -7.51
N LEU A 135 5.10 0.60 -6.98
CA LEU A 135 6.45 0.94 -7.43
C LEU A 135 6.64 0.60 -8.91
N ALA A 136 6.24 -0.61 -9.33
CA ALA A 136 6.31 -1.04 -10.72
C ALA A 136 5.35 -0.25 -11.65
N LEU A 137 4.20 0.18 -11.13
CA LEU A 137 3.19 0.91 -11.90
C LEU A 137 3.44 2.43 -12.00
N THR A 138 4.28 2.99 -11.13
CA THR A 138 4.60 4.42 -11.07
C THR A 138 5.04 5.02 -12.41
N PRO A 139 6.01 4.44 -13.17
CA PRO A 139 6.43 5.02 -14.44
C PRO A 139 5.31 5.02 -15.49
N TYR A 140 4.43 4.01 -15.46
CA TYR A 140 3.30 3.92 -16.37
C TYR A 140 2.21 4.95 -16.01
N SER A 141 1.83 5.04 -14.74
CA SER A 141 0.81 6.00 -14.28
C SER A 141 1.24 7.44 -14.53
N TRP A 142 2.53 7.75 -14.35
CA TRP A 142 3.11 9.05 -14.66
C TRP A 142 3.00 9.42 -16.14
N ARG A 143 3.45 8.53 -17.04
CA ARG A 143 3.34 8.76 -18.50
C ARG A 143 1.90 8.95 -18.93
N ARG A 144 0.97 8.18 -18.36
CA ARG A 144 -0.45 8.27 -18.68
C ARG A 144 -1.05 9.60 -18.24
N ALA A 145 -0.78 10.02 -17.00
CA ALA A 145 -1.23 11.32 -16.49
C ALA A 145 -0.68 12.46 -17.35
N LYS A 146 0.61 12.43 -17.69
CA LYS A 146 1.26 13.42 -18.57
C LYS A 146 0.58 13.49 -19.95
N SER A 147 0.35 12.33 -20.58
CA SER A 147 -0.29 12.28 -21.91
C SER A 147 -1.71 12.86 -21.95
N LEU A 148 -2.45 12.80 -20.84
CA LEU A 148 -3.81 13.33 -20.74
C LEU A 148 -3.83 14.85 -20.46
N VAL A 149 -2.77 15.38 -19.88
CA VAL A 149 -2.58 16.83 -19.67
C VAL A 149 -2.08 17.51 -20.95
N GLU A 150 -1.19 16.84 -21.68
CA GLU A 150 -0.61 17.37 -22.94
C GLU A 150 -1.53 17.19 -24.16
N ALA A 151 -2.58 16.37 -24.06
CA ALA A 151 -3.59 16.26 -25.11
C ALA A 151 -4.31 17.62 -25.27
N PRO A 152 -4.36 18.20 -26.48
CA PRO A 152 -5.02 19.49 -26.68
C PRO A 152 -6.49 19.38 -26.29
N GLN A 153 -6.96 20.29 -25.43
CA GLN A 153 -8.37 20.42 -25.02
C GLN A 153 -9.31 20.89 -26.17
N GLY A 154 -8.94 20.63 -27.42
CA GLY A 154 -9.64 21.04 -28.63
C GLY A 154 -10.27 19.87 -29.38
N SER A 155 -11.15 19.12 -28.71
CA SER A 155 -12.20 18.32 -29.38
C SER A 155 -13.25 17.94 -28.35
N ILE A 156 -13.82 18.95 -27.67
CA ILE A 156 -15.22 18.83 -27.24
C ILE A 156 -16.02 18.88 -28.54
N ALA A 157 -16.17 17.73 -29.18
CA ALA A 157 -17.21 17.54 -30.16
C ALA A 157 -18.53 17.64 -29.38
N THR A 158 -19.17 18.80 -29.46
CA THR A 158 -20.62 18.87 -29.59
C THR A 158 -21.06 17.78 -30.54
N TYR A 159 -21.84 16.81 -30.07
CA TYR A 159 -23.15 16.37 -30.60
C TYR A 159 -23.79 15.41 -29.60
#